data_AF-A0A9Q0KI99-F1
#
_entry.id   AF-A0A9Q0KI99-F1
#
_cell.length_a   1.000
_cell.length_b   1.000
_cell.length_c   1.000
_cell.angle_alpha   90.00
_cell.angle_beta   90.00
_cell.angle_gamma   90.00
#
_symmetry.space_group_name_H-M   'P 1'
#
loop_
_entity.id
_entity.type
_entity.pdbx_description
1 polymer ?
#
loop_
_entity_poly.entity_id
_entity_poly.type
_entity_poly.pdbx_seq_one_letter_code
_entity_poly.pdbx_strand_id
1 'polypeptide(L)'
;MQRVKTYQEPLRLELSNDVESEGGSYVDVPEFHGRLNPEEFMDWLNSLEKLFDWKDMLDQKRVKFAATRLKGHAAIWWDQIEANRRLKGKEPIGTWEKIQSRLRGIFVPPPRCSSLQNLRQRERSVQEYTKEFHQLSIRNALNEPLIRVKVLKRWLDM
;
A
#
# COMPACT_ATOMS: atom_id res chain seq x y z
N MET A 1 22.18 -11.93 36.19
CA MET A 1 21.41 -10.87 35.51
C MET A 1 20.95 -11.42 34.16
N GLN A 2 19.65 -11.72 34.02
CA GLN A 2 19.07 -12.36 32.84
C GLN A 2 19.19 -11.47 31.59
N ARG A 3 19.58 -12.10 30.48
CA ARG A 3 19.45 -11.57 29.11
C ARG A 3 17.97 -11.34 28.79
N VAL A 4 17.65 -10.15 28.30
CA VAL A 4 16.36 -9.84 27.67
C VAL A 4 16.21 -10.74 26.45
N LYS A 5 15.27 -11.68 26.51
CA LYS A 5 14.93 -12.53 25.37
C LYS A 5 13.92 -11.77 24.52
N THR A 6 14.39 -11.15 23.45
CA THR A 6 13.53 -10.64 22.38
C THR A 6 12.97 -11.85 21.62
N TYR A 7 11.76 -12.28 21.98
CA TYR A 7 11.03 -13.30 21.24
C TYR A 7 10.10 -12.62 20.24
N GLN A 8 10.60 -12.42 19.03
CA GLN A 8 9.77 -12.31 17.83
C GLN A 8 10.48 -13.09 16.73
N GLU A 9 10.16 -14.38 16.59
CA GLU A 9 9.96 -15.05 15.27
C GLU A 9 9.80 -16.57 15.47
N PRO A 10 8.54 -17.04 15.34
CA PRO A 10 8.28 -18.16 14.42
C PRO A 10 7.26 -17.84 13.32
N LEU A 11 6.46 -16.77 13.47
CA LEU A 11 5.30 -16.52 12.60
C LEU A 11 5.65 -16.05 11.17
N ARG A 12 6.79 -15.38 10.99
CA ARG A 12 7.18 -14.82 9.68
C ARG A 12 7.63 -15.91 8.69
N LEU A 13 8.21 -16.98 9.21
CA LEU A 13 8.75 -18.11 8.44
C LEU A 13 7.68 -19.14 8.05
N GLU A 14 6.64 -19.33 8.86
CA GLU A 14 5.56 -20.26 8.48
C GLU A 14 4.66 -19.65 7.39
N LEU A 15 4.45 -18.33 7.42
CA LEU A 15 3.66 -17.62 6.41
C LEU A 15 4.33 -17.53 5.04
N SER A 16 5.67 -17.55 4.95
CA SER A 16 6.37 -17.60 3.66
C SER A 16 6.19 -18.96 2.99
N ASN A 17 6.24 -20.04 3.77
CA ASN A 17 6.18 -21.40 3.25
C ASN A 17 4.78 -21.74 2.69
N ASP A 18 3.70 -21.26 3.34
CA ASP A 18 2.33 -21.50 2.86
C ASP A 18 2.00 -20.77 1.55
N VAL A 19 2.69 -19.66 1.26
CA VAL A 19 2.43 -18.84 0.05
C VAL A 19 3.33 -19.26 -1.12
N GLU A 20 4.48 -19.85 -0.84
CA GLU A 20 5.45 -20.28 -1.87
C GLU A 20 5.15 -21.68 -2.44
N SER A 21 4.24 -22.46 -1.84
CA SER A 21 4.05 -23.89 -2.18
C SER A 21 2.97 -24.22 -3.23
N GLU A 22 2.53 -23.28 -4.07
CA GLU A 22 1.71 -23.61 -5.25
C GLU A 22 2.33 -23.04 -6.52
N GLY A 23 3.02 -23.92 -7.26
CA GLY A 23 3.71 -23.64 -8.51
C GLY A 23 2.79 -23.04 -9.58
N GLY A 24 3.12 -21.82 -9.98
CA GLY A 24 2.50 -21.14 -11.11
C GLY A 24 2.95 -19.69 -11.17
N SER A 25 4.16 -19.46 -11.72
CA SER A 25 4.66 -18.14 -12.16
C SER A 25 4.25 -16.98 -11.25
N TYR A 26 4.67 -17.03 -9.98
CA TYR A 26 4.32 -16.00 -9.00
C TYR A 26 4.90 -14.66 -9.44
N VAL A 27 4.02 -13.69 -9.72
CA VAL A 27 4.42 -12.29 -9.87
C VAL A 27 5.09 -11.91 -8.56
N ASP A 28 6.41 -11.73 -8.58
CA ASP A 28 7.18 -11.30 -7.43
C ASP A 28 6.57 -9.99 -6.91
N VAL A 29 5.77 -10.09 -5.85
CA VAL A 29 5.13 -8.92 -5.27
C VAL A 29 6.23 -8.09 -4.65
N PRO A 30 6.44 -6.85 -5.13
CA PRO A 30 7.57 -6.05 -4.68
C PRO A 30 7.48 -5.76 -3.18
N GLU A 31 8.62 -5.48 -2.58
CA GLU A 31 8.69 -5.01 -1.21
C GLU A 31 8.46 -3.50 -1.14
N PHE A 32 7.68 -3.04 -0.16
CA PHE A 32 7.49 -1.61 0.07
C PHE A 32 8.32 -1.12 1.25
N HIS A 33 9.27 -0.25 0.96
CA HIS A 33 10.24 0.26 1.94
C HIS A 33 9.75 1.52 2.68
N GLY A 34 8.59 2.07 2.31
CA GLY A 34 8.05 3.29 2.93
C GLY A 34 8.60 4.58 2.36
N ARG A 35 9.01 4.60 1.09
CA ARG A 35 9.43 5.82 0.39
C ARG A 35 8.23 6.71 0.11
N LEU A 36 8.41 8.04 0.15
CA LEU A 36 7.38 9.03 -0.20
C LEU A 36 7.22 9.17 -1.72
N ASN A 37 7.13 8.05 -2.44
CA ASN A 37 6.85 8.01 -3.87
C ASN A 37 5.43 7.44 -4.09
N PRO A 38 4.45 8.28 -4.45
CA PRO A 38 3.07 7.83 -4.66
C PRO A 38 2.91 6.80 -5.78
N GLU A 39 3.77 6.83 -6.81
CA GLU A 39 3.73 5.87 -7.92
C GLU A 39 4.18 4.48 -7.46
N GLU A 40 5.35 4.40 -6.79
CA GLU A 40 5.88 3.15 -6.23
C GLU A 40 4.90 2.52 -5.23
N PHE A 41 4.28 3.35 -4.38
CA PHE A 41 3.25 2.90 -3.45
C PHE A 41 2.01 2.34 -4.18
N MET A 42 1.61 2.97 -5.30
CA MET A 42 0.48 2.51 -6.10
C MET A 42 0.75 1.21 -6.83
N ASP A 43 1.92 1.08 -7.46
CA ASP A 43 2.30 -0.13 -8.16
C ASP A 43 2.39 -1.31 -7.19
N TRP A 44 2.91 -1.07 -5.98
CA TRP A 44 2.91 -2.04 -4.90
C TRP A 44 1.50 -2.45 -4.46
N LEU A 45 0.60 -1.48 -4.19
CA LEU A 45 -0.79 -1.76 -3.80
C LEU A 45 -1.54 -2.54 -4.89
N ASN A 46 -1.41 -2.14 -6.16
CA ASN A 46 -2.06 -2.80 -7.29
C ASN A 46 -1.55 -4.23 -7.47
N SER A 47 -0.26 -4.47 -7.23
CA SER A 47 0.32 -5.82 -7.30
C SER A 47 -0.26 -6.74 -6.23
N LEU A 48 -0.46 -6.22 -5.01
CA LEU A 48 -1.13 -6.95 -3.93
C LEU A 48 -2.61 -7.23 -4.23
N GLU A 49 -3.37 -6.24 -4.69
CA GLU A 49 -4.79 -6.43 -5.05
C GLU A 49 -4.96 -7.50 -6.12
N LYS A 50 -4.18 -7.44 -7.21
CA LYS A 50 -4.21 -8.45 -8.27
C LYS A 50 -3.92 -9.86 -7.74
N LEU A 51 -2.92 -10.00 -6.86
CA LEU A 51 -2.60 -11.29 -6.24
C LEU A 51 -3.75 -11.78 -5.36
N PHE A 52 -4.29 -10.89 -4.53
CA PHE A 52 -5.34 -11.24 -3.57
C PHE A 52 -6.64 -11.64 -4.24
N ASP A 53 -6.99 -10.99 -5.35
CA ASP A 53 -8.17 -11.31 -6.14
C ASP A 53 -7.96 -12.61 -6.93
N TRP A 54 -6.76 -12.83 -7.47
CA TRP A 54 -6.44 -14.08 -8.16
C TRP A 54 -6.46 -15.30 -7.24
N LYS A 55 -5.92 -15.17 -6.00
CA LYS A 55 -5.89 -16.24 -4.99
C LYS A 55 -7.16 -16.33 -4.12
N ASP A 56 -8.15 -15.47 -4.35
CA ASP A 56 -9.37 -15.35 -3.53
C ASP A 56 -9.07 -15.33 -2.01
N MET A 57 -8.09 -14.50 -1.62
CA MET A 57 -7.59 -14.50 -0.25
C MET A 57 -8.58 -13.85 0.71
N LEU A 58 -8.84 -14.49 1.86
CA LEU A 58 -9.58 -13.87 2.96
C LEU A 58 -8.82 -12.67 3.54
N ASP A 59 -9.55 -11.65 4.00
CA ASP A 59 -9.02 -10.38 4.50
C ASP A 59 -7.91 -10.52 5.56
N GLN A 60 -8.07 -11.46 6.49
CA GLN A 60 -7.06 -11.76 7.51
C GLN A 60 -5.73 -12.25 6.89
N LYS A 61 -5.80 -13.08 5.84
CA LYS A 61 -4.62 -13.54 5.11
C LYS A 61 -4.02 -12.42 4.27
N ARG A 62 -4.85 -11.58 3.64
CA ARG A 62 -4.41 -10.38 2.89
C ARG A 62 -3.57 -9.45 3.77
N VAL A 63 -4.07 -9.12 4.97
CA VAL A 63 -3.36 -8.25 5.92
C VAL A 63 -2.02 -8.85 6.35
N LYS A 64 -2.02 -10.13 6.75
CA LYS A 64 -0.79 -10.82 7.15
C LYS A 64 0.24 -10.84 6.02
N PHE A 65 -0.19 -11.18 4.80
CA PHE A 65 0.68 -11.21 3.63
C PHE A 65 1.28 -9.84 3.34
N ALA A 66 0.46 -8.80 3.27
CA ALA A 66 0.93 -7.44 3.02
C ALA A 66 1.95 -6.98 4.07
N ALA A 67 1.72 -7.30 5.35
CA ALA A 67 2.68 -7.01 6.41
C ALA A 67 4.05 -7.67 6.19
N THR A 68 4.11 -8.87 5.60
CA THR A 68 5.40 -9.52 5.27
C THR A 68 6.20 -8.76 4.21
N ARG A 69 5.50 -8.06 3.29
CA ARG A 69 6.08 -7.29 2.19
C ARG A 69 6.44 -5.84 2.56
N LEU A 70 6.15 -5.42 3.80
CA LEU A 70 6.65 -4.15 4.34
C LEU A 70 8.09 -4.30 4.82
N LYS A 71 8.95 -3.36 4.43
CA LYS A 71 10.37 -3.29 4.81
C LYS A 71 10.74 -1.87 5.22
N GLY A 72 11.93 -1.73 5.82
CA GLY A 72 12.46 -0.42 6.23
C GLY A 72 11.48 0.39 7.08
N HIS A 73 11.23 1.64 6.67
CA HIS A 73 10.36 2.57 7.40
C HIS A 73 8.91 2.07 7.47
N ALA A 74 8.42 1.39 6.43
CA ALA A 74 7.05 0.88 6.43
C ALA A 74 6.84 -0.27 7.43
N ALA A 75 7.83 -1.13 7.63
CA ALA A 75 7.79 -2.18 8.64
C ALA A 75 7.74 -1.60 10.05
N ILE A 76 8.62 -0.64 10.36
CA ILE A 76 8.66 0.05 11.66
C ILE A 76 7.31 0.73 11.94
N TRP A 77 6.74 1.39 10.94
CA TRP A 77 5.42 2.02 11.06
C TRP A 77 4.32 1.01 11.38
N TRP A 78 4.32 -0.16 10.71
CA TRP A 78 3.33 -1.21 10.94
C TRP A 78 3.42 -1.76 12.38
N ASP A 79 4.62 -2.06 12.84
CA ASP A 79 4.87 -2.53 14.20
C ASP A 79 4.39 -1.52 15.25
N GLN A 80 4.62 -0.23 15.00
CA GLN A 80 4.16 0.85 15.87
C GLN A 80 2.63 0.94 15.92
N ILE A 81 1.93 0.74 14.80
CA ILE A 81 0.47 0.72 14.77
C ILE A 81 -0.07 -0.46 15.58
N GLU A 82 0.41 -1.66 15.33
CA GLU A 82 -0.05 -2.87 16.03
C GLU A 82 0.28 -2.82 17.54
N ALA A 83 1.46 -2.33 17.92
CA ALA A 83 1.81 -2.10 19.31
C ALA A 83 0.86 -1.11 20.00
N ASN A 84 0.55 0.02 19.36
CA ASN A 84 -0.38 1.01 19.90
C ASN A 84 -1.81 0.48 20.03
N ARG A 85 -2.25 -0.41 19.13
CA ARG A 85 -3.56 -1.05 19.24
C ARG A 85 -3.60 -2.02 20.41
N ARG A 86 -2.58 -2.85 20.57
CA ARG A 86 -2.43 -3.77 21.70
C ARG A 86 -2.44 -3.04 23.04
N LEU A 87 -1.69 -1.94 23.16
CA LEU A 87 -1.68 -1.11 24.37
C LEU A 87 -3.06 -0.51 24.69
N LYS A 88 -3.88 -0.24 23.69
CA LYS A 88 -5.24 0.29 23.84
C LYS A 88 -6.31 -0.80 23.96
N GLY A 89 -5.91 -2.07 24.09
CA GLY A 89 -6.84 -3.21 24.15
C GLY A 89 -7.69 -3.36 22.89
N LYS A 90 -7.22 -2.87 21.74
CA LYS A 90 -7.94 -2.97 20.46
C LYS A 90 -7.47 -4.21 19.70
N GLU A 91 -8.42 -4.89 19.07
CA GLU A 91 -8.14 -6.00 18.15
C GLU A 91 -7.14 -5.60 17.04
N PRO A 92 -6.33 -6.54 16.52
CA PRO A 92 -5.46 -6.29 15.36
C PRO A 92 -6.25 -5.77 14.15
N ILE A 93 -5.57 -5.10 13.21
CA ILE A 93 -6.24 -4.68 11.97
C ILE A 93 -6.57 -5.93 11.15
N GLY A 94 -7.87 -6.27 11.07
CA GLY A 94 -8.32 -7.51 10.44
C GLY A 94 -8.79 -7.43 8.99
N THR A 95 -8.83 -6.23 8.41
CA THR A 95 -9.44 -6.00 7.09
C THR A 95 -8.48 -5.27 6.16
N TRP A 96 -8.42 -5.71 4.89
CA TRP A 96 -7.51 -5.18 3.89
C TRP A 96 -7.76 -3.68 3.61
N GLU A 97 -9.02 -3.27 3.55
CA GLU A 97 -9.41 -1.87 3.33
C GLU A 97 -8.86 -0.92 4.42
N LYS A 98 -8.82 -1.38 5.68
CA LYS A 98 -8.31 -0.58 6.80
C LYS A 98 -6.81 -0.37 6.72
N ILE A 99 -6.04 -1.38 6.31
CA ILE A 99 -4.59 -1.22 6.14
C ILE A 99 -4.29 -0.32 4.93
N GLN A 100 -5.04 -0.44 3.83
CA GLN A 100 -4.90 0.48 2.69
C GLN A 100 -5.16 1.93 3.07
N SER A 101 -6.26 2.19 3.80
CA SER A 101 -6.59 3.54 4.28
C SER A 101 -5.49 4.13 5.16
N ARG A 102 -4.94 3.33 6.08
CA ARG A 102 -3.84 3.74 6.96
C ARG A 102 -2.56 4.02 6.17
N LEU A 103 -2.15 3.09 5.31
CA LEU A 103 -0.96 3.25 4.47
C LEU A 103 -1.06 4.49 3.57
N ARG A 104 -2.22 4.73 2.95
CA ARG A 104 -2.47 5.96 2.18
C ARG A 104 -2.28 7.20 3.04
N GLY A 105 -2.86 7.24 4.23
CA GLY A 105 -2.74 8.40 5.13
C GLY A 105 -1.31 8.72 5.60
N ILE A 106 -0.39 7.76 5.60
CA ILE A 106 1.01 7.98 5.98
C ILE A 106 1.91 8.21 4.76
N PHE A 107 1.76 7.41 3.69
CA PHE A 107 2.71 7.36 2.58
C PHE A 107 2.26 8.13 1.34
N VAL A 108 0.99 8.52 1.27
CA VAL A 108 0.50 9.44 0.24
C VAL A 108 0.48 10.85 0.84
N PRO A 109 1.32 11.75 0.33
CA PRO A 109 1.26 13.13 0.77
C PRO A 109 -0.10 13.77 0.43
N PRO A 110 -0.64 14.69 1.26
CA PRO A 110 -1.97 15.28 1.07
C PRO A 110 -2.13 15.94 -0.31
N PRO A 111 -3.39 16.05 -0.79
CA PRO A 111 -3.67 16.50 -2.14
C PRO A 111 -3.27 17.97 -2.26
N ARG A 112 -2.56 18.30 -3.33
CA ARG A 112 -2.23 19.69 -3.67
C ARG A 112 -3.14 20.14 -4.80
N CYS A 113 -4.43 20.30 -4.50
CA CYS A 113 -5.40 20.75 -5.50
C CYS A 113 -5.02 22.12 -6.09
N SER A 114 -4.42 23.00 -5.28
CA SER A 114 -3.88 24.28 -5.73
C SER A 114 -2.72 24.13 -6.73
N SER A 115 -1.94 23.05 -6.69
CA SER A 115 -0.84 22.82 -7.64
C SER A 115 -1.34 22.41 -9.03
N LEU A 116 -2.42 21.61 -9.12
CA LEU A 116 -3.04 21.30 -10.42
C LEU A 116 -3.68 22.54 -11.05
N GLN A 117 -4.41 23.34 -10.26
CA GLN A 117 -5.09 24.55 -10.75
C GLN A 117 -4.10 25.61 -11.27
N ASN A 118 -2.87 25.60 -10.77
CA ASN A 118 -1.81 26.54 -11.16
C ASN A 118 -0.79 25.94 -12.14
N LEU A 119 -0.95 24.68 -12.56
CA LEU A 119 -0.04 24.03 -13.50
C LEU A 119 -0.18 24.68 -14.89
N ARG A 120 0.89 25.29 -15.38
CA ARG A 120 0.98 25.90 -16.70
C ARG A 120 2.24 25.41 -17.40
N GLN A 121 2.15 25.05 -18.67
CA GLN A 121 3.28 24.60 -19.48
C GLN A 121 4.41 25.64 -19.54
N ARG A 122 4.06 26.93 -19.74
CA ARG A 122 5.01 28.06 -19.88
C ARG A 122 6.12 27.73 -20.89
N GLU A 123 7.38 27.99 -20.54
CA GLU A 123 8.58 27.74 -21.35
C GLU A 123 9.06 26.28 -21.31
N ARG A 124 8.36 25.39 -20.59
CA ARG A 124 8.76 23.98 -20.47
C ARG A 124 8.30 23.16 -21.67
N SER A 125 8.97 22.05 -21.92
CA SER A 125 8.55 21.11 -22.96
C SER A 125 7.19 20.48 -22.64
N VAL A 126 6.44 20.07 -23.67
CA VAL A 126 5.17 19.34 -23.52
C VAL A 126 5.36 18.07 -22.68
N GLN A 127 6.51 17.40 -22.82
CA GLN A 127 6.85 16.18 -22.10
C GLN A 127 7.01 16.42 -20.60
N GLU A 128 7.74 17.46 -20.20
CA GLU A 128 7.91 17.83 -18.79
C GLU A 128 6.60 18.26 -18.14
N TYR A 129 5.79 19.04 -18.84
CA TYR A 129 4.44 19.42 -18.39
C TYR A 129 3.54 18.20 -18.18
N THR A 130 3.52 17.28 -19.14
CA THR A 130 2.69 16.06 -19.08
C THR A 130 3.10 15.16 -17.92
N LYS A 131 4.41 15.03 -17.67
CA LYS A 131 4.94 14.27 -16.54
C LYS A 131 4.48 14.84 -15.20
N GLU A 132 4.61 16.16 -15.01
CA GLU A 132 4.18 16.82 -13.77
C GLU A 132 2.66 16.75 -13.58
N PHE A 133 1.88 16.91 -14.66
CA PHE A 133 0.43 16.76 -14.63
C PHE A 133 0.01 15.35 -14.20
N HIS A 134 0.64 14.31 -14.76
CA HIS A 134 0.37 12.92 -14.37
C HIS A 134 0.70 12.66 -12.90
N GLN A 135 1.86 13.12 -12.43
CA GLN A 135 2.28 12.95 -11.03
C GLN A 135 1.31 13.62 -10.04
N LEU A 136 0.92 14.86 -10.32
CA LEU A 136 -0.04 15.60 -9.49
C LEU A 136 -1.43 14.95 -9.53
N SER A 137 -1.85 14.42 -10.69
CA SER A 137 -3.13 13.74 -10.84
C SER A 137 -3.17 12.42 -10.08
N ILE A 138 -2.13 11.59 -10.15
CA ILE A 138 -2.01 10.34 -9.38
C ILE A 138 -2.07 10.63 -7.88
N ARG A 139 -1.30 11.62 -7.42
CA ARG A 139 -1.28 12.04 -6.01
C ARG A 139 -2.62 12.55 -5.51
N ASN A 140 -3.36 13.31 -6.32
CA ASN A 140 -4.69 13.79 -5.92
C ASN A 140 -5.72 12.65 -5.92
N ALA A 141 -5.69 11.77 -6.93
CA ALA A 141 -6.55 10.59 -6.98
C ALA A 141 -6.33 9.62 -5.80
N LEU A 142 -5.12 9.56 -5.27
CA LEU A 142 -4.76 8.74 -4.10
C LEU A 142 -5.36 9.24 -2.78
N ASN A 143 -5.63 10.54 -2.70
CA ASN A 143 -6.20 11.18 -1.52
C ASN A 143 -7.73 11.17 -1.51
N GLU A 144 -8.37 10.78 -2.61
CA GLU A 144 -9.82 10.71 -2.72
C GLU A 144 -10.30 9.25 -2.49
N PRO A 145 -10.94 8.93 -1.36
CA PRO A 145 -11.08 7.53 -0.95
C PRO A 145 -11.98 6.63 -1.81
N LEU A 146 -12.77 7.12 -2.78
CA LEU A 146 -13.89 6.31 -3.35
C LEU A 146 -14.23 6.53 -4.84
N ILE A 147 -13.40 7.23 -5.64
CA ILE A 147 -13.77 7.51 -7.04
C ILE A 147 -13.29 6.44 -8.05
N ARG A 148 -12.24 5.66 -7.76
CA ARG A 148 -11.75 4.66 -8.73
C ARG A 148 -12.76 3.54 -9.05
N VAL A 149 -13.53 3.06 -8.07
CA VAL A 149 -14.51 1.99 -8.32
C VAL A 149 -15.71 2.50 -9.14
N LYS A 150 -16.10 3.77 -8.95
CA LYS A 150 -17.22 4.37 -9.70
C LYS A 150 -16.83 4.76 -11.12
N VAL A 151 -15.61 5.24 -11.33
CA VAL A 151 -15.13 5.64 -12.65
C VAL A 151 -14.80 4.42 -13.50
N LEU A 152 -14.16 3.39 -12.95
CA LEU A 152 -13.88 2.16 -13.70
C LEU A 152 -15.16 1.38 -14.03
N LYS A 153 -16.13 1.31 -13.11
CA LYS A 153 -17.43 0.70 -13.39
C LYS A 153 -18.18 1.46 -14.50
N ARG A 154 -18.15 2.80 -14.48
CA ARG A 154 -18.74 3.65 -15.52
C ARG A 154 -18.02 3.61 -16.88
N TRP A 155 -16.75 3.20 -16.92
CA TRP A 155 -15.99 3.01 -18.17
C TRP A 155 -16.15 1.61 -18.76
N LEU A 156 -16.44 0.60 -17.94
CA LEU A 156 -16.70 -0.78 -18.38
C LEU A 156 -18.15 -1.00 -18.84
N ASP A 157 -19.07 -0.14 -18.41
CA ASP A 157 -20.50 -0.17 -18.77
C ASP A 157 -20.86 0.72 -19.99
N MET A 158 -19.89 1.07 -20.86
CA MET A 158 -20.06 1.91 -22.06
C MET A 158 -19.58 1.23 -23.34
#